data_AF-A0A358L309-F1
#
_entry.id   AF-A0A358L309-F1
#
_cell.length_a   1.000
_cell.length_b   1.000
_cell.length_c   1.000
_cell.angle_alpha   90.00
_cell.angle_beta   90.00
_cell.angle_gamma   90.00
#
_symmetry.space_group_name_H-M   'P 1'
#
loop_
_entity.id
_entity.type
_entity.pdbx_description
1 polymer ?
#
loop_
_entity_poly.entity_id
_entity_poly.type
_entity_poly.pdbx_seq_one_letter_code
_entity_poly.pdbx_strand_id
1 'polypeptide(L)'
;QHLKDGIKAGLRASLKSANLLTGSLYIDLDFDSNAKPFKGPVSFAGYELIPTTSGGLAQIQQKLMDTLDKVNSLPLNPMINQATGTLKESQRTLRELQKTLDNINQITGSQSMKTLPEDMQKTLRELNTSMKGFQPGAPAYNKLVGDMQQLNQVMRELQPVLKTLNSKSNALVFEAKPGQDPQPKRAK
;
A
#
# COMPACT_ATOMS: atom_id res chain seq x y z
N GLN A 1 58.86 -45.47 -20.75
CA GLN A 1 58.20 -44.34 -21.45
C GLN A 1 56.68 -44.38 -21.27
N HIS A 2 56.03 -45.54 -21.47
CA HIS A 2 54.58 -45.72 -21.35
C HIS A 2 53.95 -45.40 -19.98
N LEU A 3 54.68 -45.55 -18.87
CA LEU A 3 54.12 -45.27 -17.53
C LEU A 3 53.78 -43.78 -17.35
N LYS A 4 54.63 -42.87 -17.84
CA LYS A 4 54.39 -41.42 -17.73
C LYS A 4 53.15 -41.00 -18.51
N ASP A 5 52.95 -41.58 -19.69
CA ASP A 5 51.76 -41.32 -20.51
C ASP A 5 50.51 -41.91 -19.87
N GLY A 6 50.62 -43.10 -19.25
CA GLY A 6 49.56 -43.69 -18.46
C GLY A 6 49.16 -42.80 -17.27
N ILE A 7 50.13 -42.29 -16.51
CA ILE A 7 49.87 -41.38 -15.37
C ILE A 7 49.17 -40.10 -15.83
N LYS A 8 49.58 -39.54 -16.98
CA LYS A 8 48.92 -38.37 -17.61
C LYS A 8 47.49 -38.69 -18.04
N ALA A 9 47.25 -39.91 -18.53
CA ALA A 9 45.92 -40.40 -18.91
C ALA A 9 45.05 -40.84 -17.72
N GLY A 10 45.53 -40.70 -16.48
CA GLY A 10 44.75 -40.97 -15.27
C GLY A 10 45.05 -42.30 -14.58
N LEU A 11 46.14 -42.99 -14.92
CA LEU A 11 46.54 -44.24 -14.24
C LEU A 11 46.76 -43.99 -12.75
N ARG A 12 46.03 -44.73 -11.90
CA ARG A 12 46.16 -44.71 -10.45
C ARG A 12 46.22 -46.12 -9.89
N ALA A 13 47.00 -46.26 -8.82
CA ALA A 13 47.00 -47.46 -7.98
C ALA A 13 45.99 -47.29 -6.84
N SER A 14 45.19 -48.30 -6.55
CA SER A 14 44.33 -48.34 -5.37
C SER A 14 44.45 -49.68 -4.66
N LEU A 15 44.30 -49.69 -3.33
CA LEU A 15 44.16 -50.94 -2.59
C LEU A 15 42.69 -51.36 -2.58
N LYS A 16 42.40 -52.51 -3.17
CA LYS A 16 41.06 -53.12 -3.16
C LYS A 16 41.08 -54.38 -2.30
N SER A 17 39.94 -54.69 -1.69
CA SER A 17 39.81 -55.92 -0.91
C SER A 17 39.68 -57.12 -1.84
N ALA A 18 40.59 -58.08 -1.71
CA ALA A 18 40.49 -59.38 -2.38
C ALA A 18 39.47 -60.26 -1.63
N ASN A 19 39.45 -60.17 -0.30
CA ASN A 19 38.49 -60.87 0.53
C ASN A 19 38.16 -60.04 1.78
N LEU A 20 36.87 -59.76 1.98
CA LEU A 20 36.38 -58.97 3.11
C LEU A 20 36.47 -59.72 4.45
N LEU A 21 36.40 -61.06 4.44
CA LEU A 21 36.41 -61.88 5.65
C LEU A 21 37.83 -62.02 6.23
N THR A 22 38.83 -62.18 5.38
CA THR A 22 40.23 -62.36 5.80
C THR A 22 41.00 -61.04 5.83
N GLY A 23 40.43 -59.96 5.28
CA GLY A 23 41.08 -58.66 5.17
C GLY A 23 42.19 -58.60 4.11
N SER A 24 42.30 -59.59 3.22
CA SER A 24 43.34 -59.57 2.19
C SER A 24 43.10 -58.46 1.17
N LEU A 25 44.20 -57.83 0.74
CA LEU A 25 44.21 -56.70 -0.19
C LEU A 25 45.02 -57.03 -1.44
N TYR A 26 44.66 -56.40 -2.56
CA TYR A 26 45.45 -56.39 -3.78
C TYR A 26 45.61 -54.97 -4.32
N ILE A 27 46.64 -54.77 -5.13
CA ILE A 27 46.88 -53.51 -5.83
C ILE A 27 46.12 -53.58 -7.16
N ASP A 28 45.20 -52.66 -7.32
CA ASP A 28 44.44 -52.44 -8.54
C ASP A 28 45.03 -51.25 -9.29
N LEU A 29 45.31 -51.43 -10.58
CA LEU A 29 45.82 -50.39 -11.47
C LEU A 29 44.74 -50.10 -12.51
N ASP A 30 44.17 -48.90 -12.45
CA ASP A 30 43.07 -48.50 -13.34
C ASP A 30 43.21 -47.02 -13.76
N PHE A 31 42.53 -46.65 -14.84
CA PHE A 31 42.49 -45.30 -15.36
C PHE A 31 41.26 -44.56 -14.84
N ASP A 32 41.48 -43.65 -13.89
CA ASP A 32 40.42 -42.79 -13.37
C ASP A 32 40.30 -41.53 -14.23
N SER A 33 39.19 -41.42 -14.95
CA SER A 33 38.88 -40.27 -15.83
C SER A 33 38.70 -38.96 -15.07
N ASN A 34 38.43 -39.01 -13.75
CA ASN A 34 38.30 -37.85 -12.88
C ASN A 34 39.57 -37.58 -12.07
N ALA A 35 40.65 -38.31 -12.31
CA ALA A 35 41.88 -38.16 -11.55
C ALA A 35 42.48 -36.77 -11.76
N LYS A 36 42.67 -36.05 -10.65
CA LYS A 36 43.38 -34.76 -10.67
C LYS A 36 44.83 -34.96 -11.15
N PRO A 37 45.43 -33.98 -11.86
CA PRO A 37 46.81 -34.06 -12.29
C PRO A 37 47.75 -34.34 -11.11
N PHE A 38 48.60 -35.35 -11.25
CA PHE A 38 49.59 -35.69 -10.23
C PHE A 38 50.74 -34.68 -10.27
N LYS A 39 51.01 -34.01 -9.14
CA LYS A 39 52.09 -33.02 -8.99
C LYS A 39 53.26 -33.50 -8.13
N GLY A 40 53.25 -34.78 -7.74
CA GLY A 40 54.27 -35.36 -6.87
C GLY A 40 55.56 -35.76 -7.64
N PRO A 41 56.57 -36.25 -6.91
CA PRO A 41 57.78 -36.76 -7.54
C PRO A 41 57.46 -37.96 -8.44
N VAL A 42 58.12 -38.02 -9.60
CA VAL A 42 57.94 -39.10 -10.58
C VAL A 42 58.77 -40.34 -10.20
N SER A 43 59.78 -40.15 -9.35
CA SER A 43 60.65 -41.23 -8.87
C SER A 43 61.10 -40.97 -7.44
N PHE A 44 61.35 -42.03 -6.70
CA PHE A 44 61.93 -41.97 -5.35
C PHE A 44 62.95 -43.10 -5.19
N ALA A 45 64.13 -42.77 -4.63
CA ALA A 45 65.23 -43.72 -4.43
C ALA A 45 65.60 -44.56 -5.67
N GLY A 46 65.49 -43.98 -6.87
CA GLY A 46 65.78 -44.65 -8.14
C GLY A 46 64.62 -45.46 -8.75
N TYR A 47 63.46 -45.54 -8.10
CA TYR A 47 62.28 -46.25 -8.58
C TYR A 47 61.22 -45.29 -9.13
N GLU A 48 60.54 -45.68 -10.21
CA GLU A 48 59.37 -44.94 -10.73
C GLU A 48 58.17 -45.08 -9.79
N LEU A 49 57.42 -43.99 -9.60
CA LEU A 49 56.27 -43.94 -8.72
C LEU A 49 54.96 -43.99 -9.50
N ILE A 50 54.04 -44.82 -9.03
CA ILE A 50 52.64 -44.84 -9.49
C ILE A 50 51.80 -44.06 -8.48
N PRO A 51 51.08 -43.00 -8.90
CA PRO A 51 50.23 -42.25 -7.99
C PRO A 51 49.10 -43.12 -7.44
N THR A 52 48.80 -42.98 -6.16
CA THR A 52 47.74 -43.73 -5.50
C THR A 52 46.44 -42.93 -5.39
N THR A 53 45.32 -43.64 -5.30
CA THR A 53 44.01 -43.10 -4.93
C THR A 53 43.39 -43.96 -3.84
N SER A 54 42.44 -43.39 -3.08
CA SER A 54 41.76 -44.11 -1.99
C SER A 54 40.98 -45.30 -2.54
N GLY A 55 41.14 -46.47 -1.92
CA GLY A 55 40.40 -47.68 -2.27
C GLY A 55 38.91 -47.61 -1.97
N GLY A 56 38.11 -48.46 -2.64
CA GLY A 56 36.65 -48.41 -2.59
C GLY A 56 36.04 -48.49 -1.17
N LEU A 57 36.55 -49.37 -0.30
CA LEU A 57 36.02 -49.50 1.07
C LEU A 57 36.33 -48.28 1.95
N ALA A 58 37.55 -47.74 1.84
CA ALA A 58 37.93 -46.54 2.58
C ALA A 58 37.08 -45.33 2.15
N GLN A 59 36.75 -45.21 0.86
CA GLN A 59 35.84 -44.19 0.37
C GLN A 59 34.41 -44.37 0.90
N ILE A 60 33.91 -45.61 1.01
CA ILE A 60 32.57 -45.88 1.56
C ILE A 60 32.52 -45.50 3.04
N GLN A 61 33.52 -45.88 3.83
CA GLN A 61 33.61 -45.49 5.23
C GLN A 61 33.62 -43.97 5.39
N GLN A 62 34.41 -43.27 4.59
CA GLN A 62 34.45 -41.81 4.62
C GLN A 62 33.09 -41.21 4.29
N LYS A 63 32.44 -41.66 3.22
CA LYS A 63 31.11 -41.16 2.83
C LYS A 63 30.05 -41.44 3.90
N LEU A 64 30.13 -42.59 4.58
CA LEU A 64 29.23 -42.92 5.69
C LEU A 64 29.46 -41.95 6.85
N MET A 65 30.71 -41.72 7.26
CA MET A 65 31.04 -40.76 8.31
C MET A 65 30.58 -39.34 7.94
N ASP A 66 30.88 -38.88 6.72
CA ASP A 66 30.43 -37.58 6.22
C ASP A 66 28.90 -37.44 6.25
N THR A 67 28.18 -38.53 5.96
CA THR A 67 26.71 -38.56 6.01
C THR A 67 26.21 -38.51 7.45
N LEU A 68 26.82 -39.28 8.36
CA LEU A 68 26.50 -39.25 9.78
C LEU A 68 26.77 -37.86 10.38
N ASP A 69 27.89 -37.23 10.04
CA ASP A 69 28.22 -35.88 10.45
C ASP A 69 27.23 -34.85 9.92
N LYS A 70 26.81 -34.98 8.65
CA LYS A 70 25.76 -34.13 8.07
C LYS A 70 24.42 -34.30 8.77
N VAL A 71 24.02 -35.54 9.07
CA VAL A 71 22.78 -35.83 9.80
C VAL A 71 22.83 -35.24 11.21
N ASN A 72 23.96 -35.41 11.91
CA ASN A 72 24.17 -34.88 13.25
C ASN A 72 24.24 -33.34 13.28
N SER A 73 24.69 -32.71 12.19
CA SER A 73 24.78 -31.26 12.05
C SER A 73 23.54 -30.61 11.44
N LEU A 74 22.47 -31.37 11.19
CA LEU A 74 21.22 -30.80 10.69
C LEU A 74 20.69 -29.74 11.68
N PRO A 75 20.46 -28.49 11.23
CA PRO A 75 20.04 -27.42 12.12
C PRO A 75 18.53 -27.54 12.38
N LEU A 76 18.14 -28.50 13.21
CA LEU A 76 16.73 -28.76 13.55
C LEU A 76 16.12 -27.60 14.34
N ASN A 77 16.88 -26.99 15.25
CA ASN A 77 16.42 -25.89 16.09
C ASN A 77 15.95 -24.66 15.28
N PRO A 78 16.71 -24.10 14.34
CA PRO A 78 16.22 -22.97 13.55
C PRO A 78 15.03 -23.35 12.66
N MET A 79 14.95 -24.59 12.14
CA MET A 79 13.77 -25.04 11.39
C MET A 79 12.51 -25.05 12.27
N ILE A 80 12.59 -25.57 13.50
CA ILE A 80 11.49 -25.55 14.46
C ILE A 80 11.12 -24.12 14.84
N ASN A 81 12.10 -23.26 15.10
CA ASN A 81 11.86 -21.86 15.43
C ASN A 81 11.17 -21.11 14.28
N GLN A 82 11.59 -21.34 13.04
CA GLN A 82 11.00 -20.70 11.87
C GLN A 82 9.59 -21.22 11.62
N ALA A 83 9.36 -22.52 11.70
CA ALA A 83 8.00 -23.10 11.61
C ALA A 83 7.07 -22.55 12.70
N THR A 84 7.55 -22.49 13.95
CA THR A 84 6.79 -21.91 15.07
C THR A 84 6.53 -20.42 14.87
N GLY A 85 7.51 -19.68 14.33
CA GLY A 85 7.37 -18.27 13.95
C GLY A 85 6.29 -18.06 12.89
N THR A 86 6.31 -18.85 11.81
CA THR A 86 5.29 -18.82 10.75
C THR A 86 3.90 -19.13 11.29
N LEU A 87 3.77 -20.13 12.17
CA LEU A 87 2.48 -20.46 12.81
C LEU A 87 1.98 -19.31 13.69
N LYS A 88 2.87 -18.70 14.48
CA LYS A 88 2.51 -17.56 15.34
C LYS A 88 2.06 -16.35 14.52
N GLU A 89 2.73 -16.07 13.41
CA GLU A 89 2.36 -14.98 12.51
C GLU A 89 1.04 -15.28 11.81
N SER A 90 0.84 -16.51 11.33
CA SER A 90 -0.44 -16.94 10.75
C SER A 90 -1.60 -16.77 11.73
N GLN A 91 -1.40 -17.16 13.01
CA GLN A 91 -2.40 -16.91 14.06
C GLN A 91 -2.64 -15.42 14.31
N ARG A 92 -1.63 -14.56 14.17
CA ARG A 92 -1.77 -13.11 14.29
C ARG A 92 -2.63 -12.56 13.15
N THR A 93 -2.31 -12.93 11.91
CA THR A 93 -3.10 -12.55 10.73
C THR A 93 -4.55 -12.97 10.87
N LEU A 94 -4.81 -14.21 11.31
CA LEU A 94 -6.18 -14.68 11.53
C LEU A 94 -6.94 -13.86 12.59
N ARG A 95 -6.28 -13.48 13.69
CA ARG A 95 -6.89 -12.60 14.71
C ARG A 95 -7.18 -11.20 14.19
N GLU A 96 -6.28 -10.63 13.39
CA GLU A 96 -6.51 -9.32 12.77
C GLU A 96 -7.64 -9.37 11.75
N LEU A 97 -7.69 -10.42 10.92
CA LEU A 97 -8.81 -10.66 10.00
C LEU A 97 -10.13 -10.74 10.76
N GLN A 98 -10.17 -11.47 11.88
CA GLN A 98 -11.38 -11.58 12.70
C GLN A 98 -11.81 -10.21 13.25
N LYS A 99 -10.89 -9.40 13.79
CA LYS A 99 -11.19 -8.04 14.23
C LYS A 99 -11.70 -7.14 13.10
N THR A 100 -11.11 -7.25 11.90
CA THR A 100 -11.57 -6.50 10.74
C THR A 100 -12.99 -6.91 10.35
N LEU A 101 -13.29 -8.21 10.36
CA LEU A 101 -14.64 -8.72 10.09
C LEU A 101 -15.64 -8.25 11.16
N ASP A 102 -15.26 -8.24 12.44
CA ASP A 102 -16.11 -7.75 13.53
C ASP A 102 -16.41 -6.25 13.37
N ASN A 103 -15.39 -5.44 13.04
CA ASN A 103 -15.55 -4.01 12.78
C ASN A 103 -16.45 -3.75 11.57
N ILE A 104 -16.28 -4.53 10.49
CA ILE A 104 -17.15 -4.44 9.31
C ILE A 104 -18.59 -4.76 9.71
N ASN A 105 -18.81 -5.87 10.42
CA ASN A 105 -20.15 -6.27 10.89
C ASN A 105 -20.79 -5.19 11.77
N GLN A 106 -20.02 -4.53 12.62
CA GLN A 106 -20.51 -3.45 13.46
C GLN A 106 -20.91 -2.22 12.63
N ILE A 107 -20.14 -1.87 11.60
CA ILE A 107 -20.44 -0.75 10.70
C ILE A 107 -21.67 -1.08 9.84
N THR A 108 -21.68 -2.24 9.17
CA THR A 108 -22.80 -2.66 8.31
C THR A 108 -24.07 -2.96 9.09
N GLY A 109 -23.93 -3.42 10.34
CA GLY A 109 -25.05 -3.68 11.25
C GLY A 109 -25.60 -2.42 11.92
N SER A 110 -24.87 -1.30 11.88
CA SER A 110 -25.28 -0.05 12.53
C SER A 110 -26.59 0.47 11.96
N GLN A 111 -27.43 1.03 12.84
CA GLN A 111 -28.71 1.62 12.44
C GLN A 111 -28.49 2.74 11.41
N SER A 112 -27.42 3.53 11.56
CA SER A 112 -27.04 4.59 10.64
C SER A 112 -26.77 4.10 9.22
N MET A 113 -26.14 2.93 9.04
CA MET A 113 -25.91 2.39 7.70
C MET A 113 -27.18 1.83 7.05
N LYS A 114 -28.13 1.36 7.87
CA LYS A 114 -29.45 0.92 7.41
C LYS A 114 -30.36 2.07 7.02
N THR A 115 -30.29 3.21 7.72
CA THR A 115 -31.12 4.40 7.45
C THR A 115 -30.51 5.33 6.42
N LEU A 116 -29.19 5.25 6.18
CA LEU A 116 -28.48 6.10 5.21
C LEU A 116 -29.14 6.18 3.82
N PRO A 117 -29.59 5.07 3.20
CA PRO A 117 -30.26 5.14 1.90
C PRO A 117 -31.60 5.88 1.96
N GLU A 118 -32.37 5.68 3.04
CA GLU A 118 -33.67 6.32 3.22
C GLU A 118 -33.51 7.83 3.47
N ASP A 119 -32.58 8.21 4.33
CA ASP A 119 -32.24 9.62 4.63
C ASP A 119 -31.72 10.33 3.37
N MET A 120 -30.90 9.66 2.58
CA MET A 120 -30.40 10.19 1.32
C MET A 120 -31.53 10.36 0.28
N GLN A 121 -32.44 9.39 0.17
CA GLN A 121 -33.62 9.54 -0.70
C GLN A 121 -34.53 10.69 -0.24
N LYS A 122 -34.72 10.83 1.08
CA LYS A 122 -35.53 11.91 1.65
C LYS A 122 -34.92 13.27 1.35
N THR A 123 -33.61 13.41 1.57
CA THR A 123 -32.84 14.60 1.23
C THR A 123 -32.95 14.92 -0.27
N LEU A 124 -32.77 13.94 -1.16
CA LEU A 124 -32.90 14.15 -2.61
C LEU A 124 -34.31 14.62 -3.02
N ARG A 125 -35.36 14.08 -2.39
CA ARG A 125 -36.75 14.51 -2.64
C ARG A 125 -37.01 15.93 -2.14
N GLU A 126 -36.52 16.28 -0.96
CA GLU A 126 -36.64 17.63 -0.39
C GLU A 126 -35.86 18.66 -1.21
N LEU A 127 -34.68 18.28 -1.72
CA LEU A 127 -33.85 19.12 -2.57
C LEU A 127 -34.51 19.34 -3.94
N ASN A 128 -35.09 18.29 -4.53
CA ASN A 128 -35.87 18.40 -5.78
C ASN A 128 -37.12 19.29 -5.60
N THR A 129 -37.82 19.15 -4.47
CA THR A 129 -39.01 19.96 -4.15
C THR A 129 -38.64 21.42 -3.92
N SER A 130 -37.56 21.68 -3.19
CA SER A 130 -37.01 23.02 -3.00
C SER A 130 -36.63 23.64 -4.35
N MET A 131 -35.90 22.91 -5.19
CA MET A 131 -35.53 23.39 -6.52
C MET A 131 -36.75 23.74 -7.39
N LYS A 132 -37.81 22.92 -7.35
CA LYS A 132 -39.07 23.23 -8.05
C LYS A 132 -39.76 24.49 -7.53
N GLY A 133 -39.66 24.77 -6.23
CA GLY A 133 -40.20 25.99 -5.62
C GLY A 133 -39.52 27.29 -6.09
N PHE A 134 -38.28 27.21 -6.58
CA PHE A 134 -37.50 28.34 -7.07
C PHE A 134 -37.39 28.42 -8.60
N GLN A 135 -38.01 27.51 -9.35
CA GLN A 135 -38.01 27.53 -10.81
C GLN A 135 -38.89 28.66 -11.38
N PRO A 136 -38.55 29.20 -12.58
CA PRO A 136 -39.38 30.19 -13.26
C PRO A 136 -40.81 29.66 -13.48
N GLY A 137 -41.82 30.35 -12.93
CA GLY A 137 -43.22 29.92 -12.94
C GLY A 137 -43.74 29.38 -11.60
N ALA A 138 -42.87 29.11 -10.62
CA ALA A 138 -43.28 28.69 -9.28
C ALA A 138 -43.92 29.86 -8.49
N PRO A 139 -44.88 29.59 -7.58
CA PRO A 139 -45.58 30.64 -6.82
C PRO A 139 -44.63 31.53 -6.00
N ALA A 140 -43.57 30.95 -5.43
CA ALA A 140 -42.58 31.69 -4.64
C ALA A 140 -41.71 32.60 -5.51
N TYR A 141 -41.31 32.11 -6.71
CA TYR A 141 -40.59 32.92 -7.69
C TYR A 141 -41.45 34.09 -8.19
N ASN A 142 -42.72 33.84 -8.51
CA ASN A 142 -43.65 34.87 -8.95
C ASN A 142 -43.93 35.93 -7.87
N LYS A 143 -44.04 35.53 -6.60
CA LYS A 143 -44.14 36.46 -5.47
C LYS A 143 -42.88 37.31 -5.33
N LEU A 144 -41.69 36.72 -5.38
CA LEU A 144 -40.42 37.46 -5.32
C LEU A 144 -40.30 38.49 -6.44
N VAL A 145 -40.68 38.14 -7.66
CA VAL A 145 -40.69 39.08 -8.80
C VAL A 145 -41.73 40.19 -8.58
N GLY A 146 -42.92 39.85 -8.08
CA GLY A 146 -43.95 40.82 -7.72
C GLY A 146 -43.51 41.79 -6.63
N ASP A 147 -42.90 41.29 -5.55
CA ASP A 147 -42.36 42.08 -4.45
C ASP A 147 -41.27 43.04 -4.94
N MET A 148 -40.40 42.59 -5.86
CA MET A 148 -39.40 43.44 -6.50
C MET A 148 -40.00 44.52 -7.40
N GLN A 149 -41.11 44.23 -8.10
CA GLN A 149 -41.83 45.22 -8.89
C GLN A 149 -42.51 46.26 -7.99
N GLN A 150 -43.14 45.83 -6.90
CA GLN A 150 -43.77 46.72 -5.92
C GLN A 150 -42.74 47.59 -5.21
N LEU A 151 -41.59 47.04 -4.83
CA LEU A 151 -40.48 47.80 -4.26
C LEU A 151 -39.97 48.86 -5.25
N ASN A 152 -39.79 48.50 -6.52
CA ASN A 152 -39.43 49.46 -7.56
C ASN A 152 -40.46 50.58 -7.73
N GLN A 153 -41.75 50.27 -7.60
CA GLN A 153 -42.82 51.26 -7.67
C GLN A 153 -42.78 52.20 -6.46
N VAL A 154 -42.65 51.67 -5.24
CA VAL A 154 -42.51 52.45 -4.01
C VAL A 154 -41.27 53.36 -4.09
N MET A 155 -40.14 52.84 -4.57
CA MET A 155 -38.93 53.64 -4.75
C MET A 155 -39.13 54.79 -5.75
N ARG A 156 -39.90 54.59 -6.83
CA ARG A 156 -40.26 55.66 -7.79
C ARG A 156 -41.22 56.69 -7.20
N GLU A 157 -42.20 56.26 -6.42
CA GLU A 157 -43.17 57.14 -5.74
C GLU A 157 -42.51 57.97 -4.64
N LEU A 158 -41.47 57.42 -3.99
CA LEU A 158 -40.67 58.14 -3.02
C LEU A 158 -39.67 59.13 -3.65
N GLN A 159 -39.29 58.99 -4.94
CA GLN A 159 -38.38 59.93 -5.61
C GLN A 159 -38.83 61.41 -5.52
N PRO A 160 -40.07 61.80 -5.83
CA PRO A 160 -40.50 63.19 -5.73
C PRO A 160 -40.50 63.70 -4.28
N VAL A 161 -40.81 62.84 -3.30
CA VAL A 161 -40.76 63.20 -1.87
C VAL A 161 -39.33 63.41 -1.41
N LEU A 162 -38.40 62.54 -1.83
CA LEU A 162 -36.96 62.69 -1.58
C LEU A 162 -36.39 63.94 -2.28
N LYS A 163 -36.83 64.25 -3.52
CA LYS A 163 -36.49 65.50 -4.21
C LYS A 163 -37.03 66.74 -3.49
N THR A 164 -38.26 66.66 -2.98
CA THR A 164 -38.91 67.77 -2.27
C THR A 164 -38.29 67.99 -0.89
N LEU A 165 -37.91 66.94 -0.18
CA LEU A 165 -37.12 67.02 1.07
C LEU A 165 -35.75 67.64 0.81
N ASN A 166 -35.05 67.22 -0.26
CA ASN A 166 -33.78 67.82 -0.66
C ASN A 166 -33.94 69.32 -1.02
N SER A 167 -35.04 69.72 -1.69
CA SER A 167 -35.27 71.11 -2.07
C SER A 167 -35.87 71.99 -0.96
N LYS A 168 -36.62 71.42 -0.01
CA LYS A 168 -37.23 72.14 1.15
C LYS A 168 -36.39 72.08 2.42
N SER A 169 -35.28 71.34 2.45
CA SER A 169 -34.30 71.41 3.54
C SER A 169 -33.59 72.77 3.63
N ASN A 170 -33.87 73.71 2.72
CA ASN A 170 -33.44 75.11 2.79
C ASN A 170 -34.56 76.09 3.21
N ALA A 171 -35.70 75.61 3.75
CA ALA A 171 -36.83 76.44 4.19
C ALA A 171 -37.11 76.37 5.70
N LEU A 172 -36.29 75.65 6.47
CA LEU A 172 -36.38 75.58 7.94
C LEU A 172 -35.28 76.37 8.66
N VAL A 173 -34.51 77.15 7.90
CA VAL A 173 -33.57 78.14 8.44
C VAL A 173 -33.79 79.40 7.60
N PHE A 174 -34.02 80.53 8.27
CA PHE A 174 -34.25 81.90 7.76
C PHE A 174 -35.70 82.39 7.66
N GLU A 175 -36.12 82.96 8.79
CA GLU A 175 -37.13 84.01 9.04
C GLU A 175 -37.82 84.63 7.81
N ALA A 176 -39.16 84.52 7.81
CA ALA A 176 -40.02 85.38 7.00
C ALA A 176 -39.91 86.84 7.49
N LYS A 177 -39.40 87.74 6.64
CA LYS A 177 -39.49 89.20 6.86
C LYS A 177 -40.95 89.65 6.71
N PRO A 178 -41.46 90.54 7.58
CA PRO A 178 -42.81 91.06 7.47
C PRO A 178 -42.91 92.00 6.25
N GLY A 179 -43.65 91.57 5.23
CA GLY A 179 -44.07 92.42 4.12
C GLY A 179 -45.23 93.32 4.54
N GLN A 180 -45.12 94.61 4.23
CA GLN A 180 -45.94 95.72 4.72
C GLN A 180 -47.46 95.58 4.50
N ASP A 181 -48.20 96.01 5.53
CA ASP A 181 -49.66 96.12 5.59
C ASP A 181 -50.16 97.24 4.65
N PRO A 182 -51.07 96.96 3.70
CA PRO A 182 -51.56 97.98 2.76
C PRO A 182 -52.47 99.01 3.48
N GLN A 183 -52.03 100.27 3.51
CA GLN A 183 -52.83 101.38 4.06
C GLN A 183 -53.99 101.80 3.13
N PRO A 184 -55.19 102.03 3.68
CA PRO A 184 -56.39 102.37 2.90
C PRO A 184 -56.37 103.82 2.39
N LYS A 185 -56.74 104.02 1.12
CA LYS A 185 -57.02 105.35 0.54
C LYS A 185 -58.49 105.74 0.77
N ARG A 186 -58.74 106.83 1.49
CA ARG A 186 -59.96 107.68 1.40
C ARG A 186 -59.87 108.54 0.12
N ALA A 187 -60.88 109.13 -0.49
CA ALA A 187 -62.34 108.97 -0.61
C ALA A 187 -62.79 109.96 -1.71
N LYS A 188 -63.85 109.64 -2.47
CA LYS A 188 -64.92 110.56 -2.91
C LYS A 188 -66.10 109.73 -3.38
#